data_AF-A0A381YCR5-F1
#
_entry.id   AF-A0A381YCR5-F1
#
_cell.length_a   1.000
_cell.length_b   1.000
_cell.length_c   1.000
_cell.angle_alpha   90.00
_cell.angle_beta   90.00
_cell.angle_gamma   90.00
#
_symmetry.space_group_name_H-M   'P 1'
#
loop_
_entity.id
_entity.type
_entity.pdbx_description
1 polymer ?
#
loop_
_entity_poly.entity_id
_entity_poly.type
_entity_poly.pdbx_seq_one_letter_code
_entity_poly.pdbx_strand_id
1 'polypeptide(L)'
;MAADPAIAHLLRRAGFGAGPAELAVFNQLSLPAAIDRLVDYEQIPDTVDSYRLTPGYLGTTSRGPLEPNTDINDARQRWLFRLVHTERPLQEKMALFWHNHFATGYNKVAGQLGGEGASRALAAKPSEDANGLRGQYELFREYSLGNFRDLLIQVSQDPAMVAWLDGDTNFARNPQENYARELMELFTMGVDHYTESDVYAAARVFTGWNLRRRSVPPDGNRYYTFL
;
A
#
# COMPACT_ATOMS: atom_id res chain seq x y z
N MET A 1 36.37 1.99 6.96
CA MET A 1 36.34 3.41 6.53
C MET A 1 35.15 4.08 7.19
N ALA A 2 35.29 5.30 7.71
CA ALA A 2 34.15 6.07 8.19
C ALA A 2 33.22 6.38 7.00
N ALA A 3 31.90 6.30 7.21
CA ALA A 3 30.94 6.58 6.14
C ALA A 3 31.00 8.05 5.72
N ASP A 4 30.88 8.34 4.42
CA ASP A 4 30.70 9.71 3.93
C ASP A 4 29.46 10.31 4.64
N PRO A 5 29.59 11.44 5.36
CA PRO A 5 28.49 12.06 6.08
C PRO A 5 27.28 12.36 5.20
N ALA A 6 27.49 12.72 3.93
CA ALA A 6 26.41 13.03 2.98
C ALA A 6 25.65 11.75 2.59
N ILE A 7 26.37 10.66 2.29
CA ILE A 7 25.76 9.35 1.99
C ILE A 7 25.00 8.82 3.21
N ALA A 8 25.60 8.90 4.40
CA ALA A 8 24.94 8.46 5.62
C ALA A 8 23.68 9.28 5.92
N HIS A 9 23.69 10.59 5.65
CA HIS A 9 22.51 11.44 5.77
C HIS A 9 21.44 11.06 4.75
N LEU A 10 21.82 10.87 3.47
CA LEU A 10 20.93 10.46 2.41
C LEU A 10 20.19 9.16 2.77
N LEU A 11 20.90 8.11 3.20
CA LEU A 11 20.27 6.81 3.51
C LEU A 11 19.34 6.86 4.74
N ARG A 12 19.59 7.76 5.71
CA ARG A 12 18.61 8.02 6.79
C ARG A 12 17.34 8.73 6.30
N ARG A 13 17.45 9.58 5.29
CA ARG A 13 16.32 10.33 4.72
C ARG A 13 15.56 9.54 3.66
N ALA A 14 16.24 8.74 2.85
CA ALA A 14 15.66 7.95 1.78
C ALA A 14 15.29 6.52 2.20
N GLY A 15 15.82 6.00 3.31
CA GLY A 15 15.52 4.65 3.80
C GLY A 15 15.24 4.60 5.30
N PHE A 16 15.51 3.46 5.90
CA PHE A 16 15.34 3.19 7.34
C PHE A 16 16.68 3.22 8.10
N GLY A 17 17.67 3.92 7.52
CA GLY A 17 19.08 3.77 7.87
C GLY A 17 19.77 2.82 6.90
N ALA A 18 21.05 2.54 7.14
CA ALA A 18 21.84 1.62 6.32
C ALA A 18 22.78 0.81 7.20
N GLY A 19 22.87 -0.49 6.91
CA GLY A 19 23.82 -1.39 7.56
C GLY A 19 25.26 -1.15 7.07
N PRO A 20 26.27 -1.72 7.74
CA PRO A 20 27.67 -1.56 7.33
C PRO A 20 27.94 -2.02 5.89
N ALA A 21 27.30 -3.11 5.44
CA ALA A 21 27.44 -3.64 4.08
C ALA A 21 26.86 -2.69 3.02
N GLU A 22 25.66 -2.17 3.26
CA GLU A 22 25.00 -1.22 2.37
C GLU A 22 25.77 0.10 2.30
N LEU A 23 26.24 0.62 3.44
CA LEU A 23 27.13 1.79 3.48
C LEU A 23 28.41 1.57 2.67
N ALA A 24 29.00 0.37 2.72
CA ALA A 24 30.20 0.07 1.95
C ALA A 24 29.96 0.10 0.44
N VAL A 25 28.74 -0.23 -0.03
CA VAL A 25 28.34 -0.10 -1.44
C VAL A 25 28.11 1.36 -1.81
N PHE A 26 27.29 2.08 -1.04
CA PHE A 26 26.95 3.47 -1.35
C PHE A 26 28.14 4.43 -1.23
N ASN A 27 29.12 4.18 -0.36
CA ASN A 27 30.34 4.98 -0.28
C ASN A 27 31.26 4.85 -1.50
N GLN A 28 31.02 3.88 -2.39
CA GLN A 28 31.72 3.75 -3.66
C GLN A 28 31.06 4.59 -4.78
N LEU A 29 29.86 5.11 -4.54
CA LEU A 29 29.12 5.94 -5.47
C LEU A 29 29.40 7.42 -5.21
N SER A 30 29.32 8.22 -6.26
CA SER A 30 29.14 9.66 -6.09
C SER A 30 27.74 9.93 -5.51
N LEU A 31 27.57 11.07 -4.83
CA LEU A 31 26.25 11.43 -4.30
C LEU A 31 25.13 11.45 -5.37
N PRO A 32 25.34 11.99 -6.59
CA PRO A 32 24.35 11.87 -7.66
C PRO A 32 24.02 10.43 -8.02
N ALA A 33 25.03 9.56 -8.22
CA ALA A 33 24.79 8.15 -8.55
C ALA A 33 24.07 7.39 -7.42
N ALA A 34 24.31 7.77 -6.16
CA ALA A 34 23.57 7.23 -5.02
C ALA A 34 22.09 7.66 -5.03
N ILE A 35 21.80 8.92 -5.41
CA ILE A 35 20.43 9.43 -5.57
C ILE A 35 19.74 8.71 -6.73
N ASP A 36 20.38 8.62 -7.89
CA ASP A 36 19.83 7.94 -9.08
C ASP A 36 19.49 6.49 -8.75
N ARG A 37 20.39 5.76 -8.05
CA ARG A 37 20.12 4.39 -7.60
C ARG A 37 18.87 4.28 -6.71
N LEU A 38 18.58 5.27 -5.88
CA LEU A 38 17.43 5.26 -4.97
C LEU A 38 16.12 5.63 -5.69
N VAL A 39 16.17 6.61 -6.59
CA VAL A 39 15.01 7.10 -7.34
C VAL A 39 14.64 6.12 -8.46
N ASP A 40 15.63 5.62 -9.20
CA ASP A 40 15.45 4.65 -10.28
C ASP A 40 15.46 3.21 -9.75
N TYR A 41 14.77 2.98 -8.62
CA TYR A 41 14.73 1.69 -7.92
C TYR A 41 14.21 0.55 -8.81
N GLU A 42 13.46 0.86 -9.88
CA GLU A 42 12.93 -0.10 -10.84
C GLU A 42 14.03 -0.87 -11.58
N GLN A 43 15.23 -0.27 -11.70
CA GLN A 43 16.42 -0.91 -12.29
C GLN A 43 17.03 -1.99 -11.38
N ILE A 44 16.68 -2.01 -10.10
CA ILE A 44 17.15 -2.99 -9.12
C ILE A 44 16.11 -4.10 -9.04
N PRO A 45 16.40 -5.39 -9.25
CA PRO A 45 15.39 -6.45 -9.13
C PRO A 45 14.70 -6.51 -7.76
N ASP A 46 13.36 -6.67 -7.73
CA ASP A 46 12.60 -6.87 -6.48
C ASP A 46 12.63 -8.36 -6.08
N THR A 47 13.72 -8.79 -5.45
CA THR A 47 13.90 -10.18 -5.02
C THR A 47 13.67 -10.39 -3.54
N VAL A 48 13.39 -9.34 -2.75
CA VAL A 48 13.39 -9.42 -1.28
C VAL A 48 12.44 -10.50 -0.74
N ASP A 49 11.24 -10.63 -1.31
CA ASP A 49 10.28 -11.66 -0.87
C ASP A 49 10.75 -13.10 -1.11
N SER A 50 11.71 -13.33 -2.02
CA SER A 50 12.25 -14.67 -2.24
C SER A 50 13.11 -15.17 -1.07
N TYR A 51 13.74 -14.24 -0.35
CA TYR A 51 14.58 -14.56 0.81
C TYR A 51 13.77 -14.85 2.08
N ARG A 52 12.48 -14.49 2.12
CA ARG A 52 11.65 -14.67 3.34
C ARG A 52 11.53 -16.12 3.80
N LEU A 53 11.64 -17.07 2.86
CA LEU A 53 11.58 -18.52 3.11
C LEU A 53 12.97 -19.16 3.31
N THR A 54 14.05 -18.39 3.21
CA THR A 54 15.41 -18.90 3.38
C THR A 54 15.70 -19.13 4.89
N PRO A 55 16.30 -20.27 5.29
CA PRO A 55 16.67 -20.51 6.69
C PRO A 55 17.53 -19.37 7.26
N GLY A 56 17.17 -18.88 8.45
CA GLY A 56 17.82 -17.72 9.08
C GLY A 56 17.08 -16.39 8.88
N TYR A 57 16.04 -16.35 8.03
CA TYR A 57 15.08 -15.25 7.93
C TYR A 57 13.72 -15.65 8.56
N LEU A 58 12.60 -15.08 8.11
CA LEU A 58 11.27 -15.32 8.70
C LEU A 58 10.87 -16.80 8.68
N GLY A 59 11.17 -17.52 7.59
CA GLY A 59 10.98 -18.97 7.46
C GLY A 59 9.55 -19.42 7.76
N THR A 60 9.39 -20.14 8.87
CA THR A 60 8.14 -20.66 9.42
C THR A 60 7.78 -19.91 10.71
N THR A 61 6.53 -19.47 10.81
CA THR A 61 5.98 -18.93 12.06
C THR A 61 5.58 -20.07 12.99
N SER A 62 5.25 -19.77 14.26
CA SER A 62 4.66 -20.76 15.17
C SER A 62 3.35 -21.37 14.68
N ARG A 63 2.76 -20.82 13.60
CA ARG A 63 1.50 -21.24 12.98
C ARG A 63 1.69 -22.00 11.66
N GLY A 64 2.93 -22.22 11.22
CA GLY A 64 3.25 -22.87 9.95
C GLY A 64 3.94 -21.94 8.95
N PRO A 65 3.83 -22.21 7.64
CA PRO A 65 4.37 -21.34 6.59
C PRO A 65 3.85 -19.90 6.73
N LEU A 66 4.65 -18.92 6.32
CA LEU A 66 4.24 -17.52 6.29
C LEU A 66 3.20 -17.32 5.17
N GLU A 67 1.99 -16.88 5.53
CA GLU A 67 0.86 -16.68 4.61
C GLU A 67 0.38 -15.21 4.59
N PRO A 68 1.16 -14.25 4.06
CA PRO A 68 0.85 -12.82 4.10
C PRO A 68 -0.45 -12.44 3.39
N ASN A 69 -0.85 -13.22 2.38
CA ASN A 69 -2.05 -12.93 1.63
C ASN A 69 -3.30 -13.18 2.48
N THR A 70 -3.28 -14.15 3.40
CA THR A 70 -4.48 -14.58 4.15
C THR A 70 -4.42 -14.28 5.65
N ASP A 71 -3.24 -13.98 6.20
CA ASP A 71 -3.06 -13.64 7.61
C ASP A 71 -2.37 -12.28 7.83
N ILE A 72 -3.03 -11.41 8.60
CA ILE A 72 -2.56 -10.04 8.83
C ILE A 72 -1.24 -9.95 9.60
N ASN A 73 -0.96 -10.88 10.51
CA ASN A 73 0.29 -10.83 11.27
C ASN A 73 1.45 -11.26 10.38
N ASP A 74 1.21 -12.17 9.44
CA ASP A 74 2.19 -12.57 8.44
C ASP A 74 2.38 -11.47 7.39
N ALA A 75 1.31 -10.75 7.02
CA ALA A 75 1.39 -9.54 6.20
C ALA A 75 2.28 -8.46 6.82
N ARG A 76 2.08 -8.18 8.12
CA ARG A 76 2.91 -7.24 8.89
C ARG A 76 4.37 -7.69 8.96
N GLN A 77 4.61 -8.98 9.21
CA GLN A 77 5.95 -9.55 9.21
C GLN A 77 6.63 -9.44 7.86
N ARG A 78 5.92 -9.75 6.75
CA ARG A 78 6.44 -9.57 5.39
C ARG A 78 6.81 -8.11 5.14
N TRP A 79 5.97 -7.15 5.51
CA TRP A 79 6.30 -5.74 5.29
C TRP A 79 7.52 -5.31 6.11
N LEU A 80 7.57 -5.63 7.41
CA LEU A 80 8.74 -5.37 8.25
C LEU A 80 10.02 -5.99 7.67
N PHE A 81 9.92 -7.20 7.15
CA PHE A 81 11.03 -7.86 6.48
C PHE A 81 11.53 -7.08 5.27
N ARG A 82 10.60 -6.58 4.43
CA ARG A 82 10.94 -5.72 3.29
C ARG A 82 11.58 -4.40 3.73
N LEU A 83 11.07 -3.75 4.79
CA LEU A 83 11.65 -2.51 5.32
C LEU A 83 13.11 -2.65 5.76
N VAL A 84 13.52 -3.85 6.18
CA VAL A 84 14.88 -4.13 6.66
C VAL A 84 15.80 -4.66 5.56
N HIS A 85 15.30 -5.48 4.64
CA HIS A 85 16.14 -6.28 3.72
C HIS A 85 16.04 -5.87 2.26
N THR A 86 15.15 -4.93 1.90
CA THR A 86 15.02 -4.50 0.51
C THR A 86 16.27 -3.79 0.01
N GLU A 87 16.63 -4.01 -1.25
CA GLU A 87 17.61 -3.17 -1.96
C GLU A 87 16.96 -1.91 -2.56
N ARG A 88 15.65 -1.72 -2.37
CA ARG A 88 14.83 -0.57 -2.81
C ARG A 88 14.30 0.24 -1.62
N PRO A 89 15.16 0.81 -0.75
CA PRO A 89 14.72 1.39 0.52
C PRO A 89 13.79 2.61 0.35
N LEU A 90 14.00 3.41 -0.70
CA LEU A 90 13.15 4.56 -0.99
C LEU A 90 11.73 4.16 -1.37
N GLN A 91 11.57 3.08 -2.15
CA GLN A 91 10.24 2.55 -2.51
C GLN A 91 9.44 2.17 -1.27
N GLU A 92 10.02 1.42 -0.33
CA GLU A 92 9.32 1.02 0.90
C GLU A 92 9.08 2.19 1.85
N LYS A 93 10.00 3.16 1.91
CA LYS A 93 9.81 4.39 2.71
C LYS A 93 8.63 5.20 2.20
N MET A 94 8.53 5.36 0.89
CA MET A 94 7.41 6.07 0.26
C MET A 94 6.12 5.28 0.37
N ALA A 95 6.16 3.95 0.27
CA ALA A 95 4.99 3.13 0.51
C ALA A 95 4.44 3.31 1.94
N LEU A 96 5.33 3.36 2.95
CA LEU A 96 4.95 3.65 4.34
C LEU A 96 4.40 5.08 4.50
N PHE A 97 5.00 6.07 3.84
CA PHE A 97 4.50 7.44 3.83
C PHE A 97 3.08 7.51 3.26
N TRP A 98 2.83 6.88 2.11
CA TRP A 98 1.50 6.89 1.48
C TRP A 98 0.47 6.11 2.28
N HIS A 99 0.86 4.99 2.90
CA HIS A 99 -0.02 4.29 3.84
C HIS A 99 -0.39 5.15 5.04
N ASN A 100 0.49 6.03 5.51
CA ASN A 100 0.16 6.97 6.58
C ASN A 100 -0.75 8.12 6.09
N HIS A 101 -0.57 8.58 4.85
CA HIS A 101 -1.42 9.61 4.24
C HIS A 101 -2.83 9.09 3.96
N PHE A 102 -2.93 7.95 3.28
CA PHE A 102 -4.18 7.24 2.97
C PHE A 102 -4.44 6.15 4.02
N ALA A 103 -4.54 6.57 5.28
CA ALA A 103 -4.62 5.66 6.42
C ALA A 103 -5.84 4.74 6.33
N THR A 104 -5.59 3.42 6.41
CA THR A 104 -6.63 2.39 6.58
C THR A 104 -6.32 1.52 7.81
N GLY A 105 -7.37 1.03 8.48
CA GLY A 105 -7.26 0.23 9.69
C GLY A 105 -7.80 -1.19 9.52
N TYR A 106 -6.95 -2.19 9.79
CA TYR A 106 -7.30 -3.61 9.65
C TYR A 106 -8.61 -3.99 10.34
N ASN A 107 -8.85 -3.57 11.59
CA ASN A 107 -10.03 -4.00 12.34
C ASN A 107 -11.34 -3.60 11.66
N LYS A 108 -11.43 -2.39 11.07
CA LYS A 108 -12.62 -1.96 10.34
C LYS A 108 -12.76 -2.74 9.03
N VAL A 109 -11.68 -2.85 8.25
CA VAL A 109 -11.67 -3.61 6.99
C VAL A 109 -12.05 -5.08 7.23
N ALA A 110 -11.53 -5.70 8.29
CA ALA A 110 -11.84 -7.08 8.69
C ALA A 110 -13.28 -7.24 9.18
N GLY A 111 -13.86 -6.21 9.82
CA GLY A 111 -15.27 -6.20 10.19
C GLY A 111 -16.20 -6.35 8.98
N GLN A 112 -15.81 -5.81 7.82
CA GLN A 112 -16.58 -5.93 6.58
C GLN A 112 -16.19 -7.15 5.73
N LEU A 113 -14.89 -7.44 5.59
CA LEU A 113 -14.40 -8.43 4.64
C LEU A 113 -14.08 -9.80 5.26
N GLY A 114 -14.06 -9.89 6.58
CA GLY A 114 -13.44 -10.99 7.33
C GLY A 114 -11.92 -10.83 7.40
N GLY A 115 -11.27 -11.56 8.32
CA GLY A 115 -9.83 -11.44 8.55
C GLY A 115 -8.98 -11.77 7.31
N GLU A 116 -9.30 -12.85 6.62
CA GLU A 116 -8.64 -13.23 5.37
C GLU A 116 -8.86 -12.18 4.28
N GLY A 117 -10.11 -11.76 4.05
CA GLY A 117 -10.44 -10.75 3.04
C GLY A 117 -9.73 -9.42 3.29
N ALA A 118 -9.62 -9.00 4.55
CA ALA A 118 -8.87 -7.81 4.92
C ALA A 118 -7.36 -7.95 4.73
N SER A 119 -6.78 -9.10 5.07
CA SER A 119 -5.36 -9.36 4.79
C SER A 119 -5.07 -9.31 3.30
N ARG A 120 -5.95 -9.92 2.48
CA ARG A 120 -5.84 -9.88 1.02
C ARG A 120 -5.96 -8.46 0.49
N ALA A 121 -6.98 -7.71 0.92
CA ALA A 121 -7.19 -6.32 0.51
C ALA A 121 -5.99 -5.40 0.84
N LEU A 122 -5.34 -5.61 1.98
CA LEU A 122 -4.20 -4.79 2.41
C LEU A 122 -2.88 -5.23 1.78
N ALA A 123 -2.61 -6.54 1.68
CA ALA A 123 -1.25 -7.05 1.49
C ALA A 123 -1.08 -8.09 0.38
N ALA A 124 -2.16 -8.45 -0.34
CA ALA A 124 -2.07 -9.42 -1.42
C ALA A 124 -1.00 -9.02 -2.44
N LYS A 125 -0.05 -9.91 -2.69
CA LYS A 125 0.88 -9.78 -3.80
C LYS A 125 0.23 -10.37 -5.05
N PRO A 126 0.05 -9.62 -6.15
CA PRO A 126 -0.60 -10.13 -7.35
C PRO A 126 -0.01 -11.44 -7.88
N SER A 127 1.31 -11.62 -7.80
CA SER A 127 1.99 -12.83 -8.27
C SER A 127 1.77 -14.06 -7.38
N GLU A 128 1.25 -13.89 -6.17
CA GLU A 128 1.04 -14.95 -5.17
C GLU A 128 -0.44 -15.09 -4.75
N ASP A 129 -1.32 -14.18 -5.19
CA ASP A 129 -2.75 -14.25 -4.96
C ASP A 129 -3.44 -15.02 -6.09
N ALA A 130 -4.36 -15.93 -5.74
CA ALA A 130 -5.04 -16.79 -6.70
C ALA A 130 -5.84 -16.03 -7.78
N ASN A 131 -6.28 -14.81 -7.48
CA ASN A 131 -7.03 -13.96 -8.41
C ASN A 131 -6.18 -12.80 -8.99
N GLY A 132 -4.89 -12.74 -8.65
CA GLY A 132 -4.03 -11.61 -9.03
C GLY A 132 -4.40 -10.31 -8.32
N LEU A 133 -5.05 -10.37 -7.15
CA LEU A 133 -5.42 -9.17 -6.41
C LEU A 133 -4.18 -8.38 -6.00
N ARG A 134 -4.21 -7.07 -6.24
CA ARG A 134 -3.21 -6.12 -5.75
C ARG A 134 -3.67 -5.53 -4.43
N GLY A 135 -3.00 -5.91 -3.35
CA GLY A 135 -3.22 -5.31 -2.04
C GLY A 135 -2.73 -3.87 -1.98
N GLN A 136 -3.29 -3.10 -1.05
CA GLN A 136 -2.99 -1.68 -0.87
C GLN A 136 -1.48 -1.39 -0.67
N TYR A 137 -0.74 -2.25 0.03
CA TYR A 137 0.71 -2.10 0.20
C TYR A 137 1.46 -2.20 -1.13
N GLU A 138 1.03 -3.08 -2.03
CA GLU A 138 1.64 -3.19 -3.37
C GLU A 138 1.28 -1.98 -4.24
N LEU A 139 0.05 -1.47 -4.12
CA LEU A 139 -0.37 -0.23 -4.78
C LEU A 139 0.56 0.93 -4.36
N PHE A 140 0.81 1.12 -3.07
CA PHE A 140 1.70 2.19 -2.62
C PHE A 140 3.15 2.01 -3.06
N ARG A 141 3.62 0.76 -3.26
CA ARG A 141 4.95 0.49 -3.84
C ARG A 141 5.01 0.82 -5.32
N GLU A 142 3.97 0.49 -6.08
CA GLU A 142 3.87 0.74 -7.52
C GLU A 142 3.84 2.24 -7.80
N TYR A 143 3.07 3.01 -7.03
CA TYR A 143 2.90 4.45 -7.21
C TYR A 143 3.82 5.29 -6.30
N SER A 144 4.86 4.69 -5.72
CA SER A 144 5.62 5.27 -4.61
C SER A 144 6.23 6.65 -4.90
N LEU A 145 6.80 6.82 -6.10
CA LEU A 145 7.35 8.08 -6.63
C LEU A 145 6.54 8.61 -7.82
N GLY A 146 5.34 8.08 -8.04
CA GLY A 146 4.51 8.36 -9.21
C GLY A 146 3.72 9.66 -9.12
N ASN A 147 2.83 9.85 -10.09
CA ASN A 147 1.93 11.00 -10.12
C ASN A 147 0.86 10.89 -9.02
N PHE A 148 0.67 11.96 -8.24
CA PHE A 148 -0.31 11.97 -7.15
C PHE A 148 -1.75 11.76 -7.62
N ARG A 149 -2.14 12.31 -8.78
CA ARG A 149 -3.49 12.11 -9.35
C ARG A 149 -3.74 10.64 -9.65
N ASP A 150 -2.75 9.97 -10.23
CA ASP A 150 -2.88 8.55 -10.58
C ASP A 150 -2.95 7.70 -9.31
N LEU A 151 -2.07 7.97 -8.33
CA LEU A 151 -2.13 7.33 -7.01
C LEU A 151 -3.50 7.52 -6.35
N LEU A 152 -4.01 8.75 -6.34
CA LEU A 152 -5.31 9.08 -5.75
C LEU A 152 -6.42 8.27 -6.39
N ILE A 153 -6.48 8.21 -7.72
CA ILE A 153 -7.49 7.42 -8.46
C ILE A 153 -7.39 5.94 -8.13
N GLN A 154 -6.17 5.39 -8.02
CA GLN A 154 -5.95 3.98 -7.74
C GLN A 154 -6.33 3.61 -6.30
N VAL A 155 -5.93 4.40 -5.31
CA VAL A 155 -6.34 4.23 -3.90
C VAL A 155 -7.85 4.28 -3.80
N SER A 156 -8.49 5.17 -4.55
CA SER A 156 -9.93 5.31 -4.47
C SER A 156 -10.72 4.10 -4.96
N GLN A 157 -10.08 3.25 -5.77
CA GLN A 157 -10.63 1.99 -6.25
C GLN A 157 -10.11 0.78 -5.48
N ASP A 158 -9.20 0.96 -4.52
CA ASP A 158 -8.56 -0.16 -3.85
C ASP A 158 -9.50 -0.82 -2.83
N PRO A 159 -9.44 -2.15 -2.67
CA PRO A 159 -10.42 -2.87 -1.86
C PRO A 159 -10.41 -2.48 -0.38
N ALA A 160 -9.23 -2.12 0.16
CA ALA A 160 -9.09 -1.75 1.56
C ALA A 160 -9.68 -0.36 1.81
N MET A 161 -9.47 0.61 0.90
CA MET A 161 -10.04 1.95 1.01
C MET A 161 -11.57 1.96 0.85
N VAL A 162 -12.09 1.22 -0.11
CA VAL A 162 -13.55 1.09 -0.30
C VAL A 162 -14.20 0.50 0.97
N ALA A 163 -13.58 -0.50 1.60
CA ALA A 163 -14.07 -1.03 2.86
C ALA A 163 -13.87 -0.07 4.04
N TRP A 164 -12.75 0.66 4.06
CA TRP A 164 -12.40 1.58 5.14
C TRP A 164 -13.36 2.77 5.22
N LEU A 165 -13.89 3.26 4.10
CA LEU A 165 -14.74 4.46 4.04
C LEU A 165 -16.18 4.15 3.62
N ASP A 166 -16.62 2.92 3.88
CA ASP A 166 -18.00 2.46 3.72
C ASP A 166 -18.53 2.61 2.28
N GLY A 167 -17.61 2.52 1.30
CA GLY A 167 -17.94 2.58 -0.13
C GLY A 167 -18.78 1.41 -0.60
N ASP A 168 -18.72 0.27 0.11
CA ASP A 168 -19.59 -0.89 -0.11
C ASP A 168 -21.07 -0.63 0.21
N THR A 169 -21.37 0.49 0.89
CA THR A 169 -22.74 0.95 1.17
C THR A 169 -23.13 2.18 0.35
N ASN A 170 -22.26 2.65 -0.55
CA ASN A 170 -22.48 3.81 -1.39
C ASN A 170 -23.20 3.42 -2.69
N PHE A 171 -24.51 3.66 -2.76
CA PHE A 171 -25.33 3.28 -3.93
C PHE A 171 -26.01 4.49 -4.55
N ALA A 172 -26.37 4.42 -5.83
CA ALA A 172 -26.98 5.53 -6.56
C ALA A 172 -28.25 6.11 -5.87
N ARG A 173 -28.99 5.26 -5.14
CA ARG A 173 -30.20 5.63 -4.38
C ARG A 173 -29.92 6.06 -2.95
N ASN A 174 -28.73 5.75 -2.41
CA ASN A 174 -28.30 6.09 -1.07
C ASN A 174 -26.80 6.49 -1.09
N PRO A 175 -26.48 7.72 -1.57
CA PRO A 175 -25.11 8.20 -1.60
C PRO A 175 -24.53 8.28 -0.19
N GLN A 176 -23.35 7.68 0.01
CA GLN A 176 -22.59 7.74 1.24
C GLN A 176 -21.45 8.74 1.11
N GLU A 177 -21.49 9.78 1.95
CA GLU A 177 -20.56 10.90 1.87
C GLU A 177 -19.22 10.65 2.53
N ASN A 178 -19.09 9.60 3.35
CA ASN A 178 -17.90 9.37 4.18
C ASN A 178 -16.62 9.46 3.34
N TYR A 179 -16.53 8.66 2.27
CA TYR A 179 -15.34 8.74 1.42
C TYR A 179 -15.20 10.10 0.71
N ALA A 180 -16.28 10.65 0.18
CA ALA A 180 -16.21 11.95 -0.51
C ALA A 180 -15.67 13.05 0.40
N ARG A 181 -16.08 13.07 1.66
CA ARG A 181 -15.61 14.04 2.66
C ARG A 181 -14.15 13.83 2.97
N GLU A 182 -13.74 12.60 3.27
CA GLU A 182 -12.34 12.26 3.59
C GLU A 182 -11.38 12.56 2.41
N LEU A 183 -11.84 12.31 1.18
CA LEU A 183 -11.08 12.64 -0.02
C LEU A 183 -10.79 14.14 -0.10
N MET A 184 -11.81 14.97 0.11
CA MET A 184 -11.69 16.43 0.04
C MET A 184 -10.92 16.98 1.24
N GLU A 185 -11.27 16.55 2.45
CA GLU A 185 -10.77 17.10 3.70
C GLU A 185 -9.39 16.59 4.07
N LEU A 186 -9.18 15.27 4.12
CA LEU A 186 -7.94 14.70 4.63
C LEU A 186 -6.91 14.42 3.53
N PHE A 187 -7.36 13.99 2.35
CA PHE A 187 -6.43 13.47 1.35
C PHE A 187 -6.00 14.50 0.31
N THR A 188 -6.75 15.57 0.08
CA THR A 188 -6.48 16.51 -1.02
C THR A 188 -6.49 17.98 -0.63
N MET A 189 -7.66 18.57 -0.39
CA MET A 189 -7.84 20.03 -0.34
C MET A 189 -7.68 20.61 1.07
N GLY A 190 -8.04 19.87 2.11
CA GLY A 190 -8.07 20.39 3.47
C GLY A 190 -9.45 20.95 3.84
N VAL A 191 -9.63 21.18 5.14
CA VAL A 191 -10.81 21.86 5.72
C VAL A 191 -10.96 23.25 5.10
N ASP A 192 -12.20 23.72 4.95
CA ASP A 192 -12.58 25.05 4.42
C ASP A 192 -12.27 25.31 2.93
N HIS A 193 -11.82 24.29 2.19
CA HIS A 193 -11.52 24.39 0.75
C HIS A 193 -12.56 23.70 -0.15
N TYR A 194 -13.68 23.26 0.42
CA TYR A 194 -14.78 22.60 -0.29
C TYR A 194 -16.12 22.94 0.37
N THR A 195 -17.23 22.72 -0.34
CA THR A 195 -18.58 22.90 0.19
C THR A 195 -19.28 21.56 0.43
N GLU A 196 -20.34 21.58 1.23
CA GLU A 196 -21.18 20.39 1.42
C GLU A 196 -21.78 19.88 0.10
N SER A 197 -22.11 20.78 -0.82
CA SER A 197 -22.56 20.40 -2.17
C SER A 197 -21.49 19.66 -2.97
N ASP A 198 -20.21 19.99 -2.78
CA ASP A 198 -19.11 19.29 -3.45
C ASP A 198 -18.99 17.86 -2.90
N VAL A 199 -19.09 17.69 -1.57
CA VAL A 199 -19.09 16.38 -0.92
C VAL A 199 -20.22 15.51 -1.46
N TYR A 200 -21.44 16.04 -1.52
CA TYR A 200 -22.59 15.29 -2.04
C TYR A 200 -22.42 14.93 -3.52
N ALA A 201 -21.87 15.85 -4.34
CA ALA A 201 -21.59 15.59 -5.74
C ALA A 201 -20.53 14.49 -5.93
N ALA A 202 -19.45 14.52 -5.15
CA ALA A 202 -18.41 13.50 -5.17
C ALA A 202 -18.93 12.15 -4.64
N ALA A 203 -19.77 12.13 -3.61
CA ALA A 203 -20.38 10.91 -3.08
C ALA A 203 -21.14 10.16 -4.19
N ARG A 204 -21.87 10.90 -5.04
CA ARG A 204 -22.58 10.34 -6.21
C ARG A 204 -21.64 9.72 -7.24
N VAL A 205 -20.47 10.30 -7.47
CA VAL A 205 -19.44 9.72 -8.38
C VAL A 205 -18.98 8.36 -7.86
N PHE A 206 -18.84 8.21 -6.54
CA PHE A 206 -18.39 6.96 -5.92
C PHE A 206 -19.45 5.86 -5.82
N THR A 207 -20.73 6.14 -6.11
CA THR A 207 -21.82 5.14 -6.01
C THR A 207 -21.65 3.91 -6.93
N GLY A 208 -20.71 3.96 -7.88
CA GLY A 208 -20.33 2.82 -8.71
C GLY A 208 -19.36 1.87 -8.02
N TRP A 209 -18.42 2.37 -7.23
CA TRP A 209 -17.30 1.59 -6.69
C TRP A 209 -17.72 0.75 -5.49
N ASN A 210 -17.88 -0.54 -5.73
CA ASN A 210 -18.42 -1.48 -4.74
C ASN A 210 -17.59 -2.75 -4.67
N LEU A 211 -17.52 -3.33 -3.47
CA LEU A 211 -16.89 -4.63 -3.27
C LEU A 211 -17.89 -5.75 -3.60
N ARG A 212 -17.44 -6.69 -4.42
CA ARG A 212 -18.17 -7.92 -4.71
C ARG A 212 -17.21 -9.09 -4.62
N ARG A 213 -17.56 -10.10 -3.83
CA ARG A 213 -16.89 -11.40 -3.88
C ARG A 213 -17.23 -12.08 -5.20
N ARG A 214 -16.23 -12.56 -5.93
CA ARG A 214 -16.42 -13.21 -7.24
C ARG A 214 -17.37 -14.42 -7.22
N SER A 215 -17.54 -15.07 -6.06
CA SER A 215 -18.48 -16.19 -5.86
C SER A 215 -19.96 -15.78 -5.75
N VAL A 216 -20.26 -14.49 -5.65
CA VAL A 216 -21.64 -13.97 -5.55
C VAL A 216 -22.09 -13.44 -6.92
N PRO A 217 -23.22 -13.92 -7.48
CA PRO A 217 -23.75 -13.43 -8.75
C PRO A 217 -24.01 -11.91 -8.73
N PRO A 218 -23.90 -11.21 -9.88
CA PRO A 218 -24.24 -9.79 -9.96
C PRO A 218 -25.72 -9.57 -9.64
N ASP A 219 -26.03 -8.64 -8.74
CA ASP A 219 -27.40 -8.23 -8.39
C ASP A 219 -27.90 -7.01 -9.18
N GLY A 220 -27.16 -6.61 -10.23
CA GLY A 220 -27.49 -5.48 -11.11
C GLY A 220 -27.18 -4.09 -10.54
N ASN A 221 -26.81 -3.98 -9.25
CA ASN A 221 -26.49 -2.70 -8.59
C ASN A 221 -24.99 -2.51 -8.31
N ARG A 222 -24.17 -3.55 -8.47
CA ARG A 222 -22.71 -3.52 -8.23
C ARG A 222 -21.94 -3.59 -9.54
N TYR A 223 -21.19 -2.54 -9.84
CA TYR A 223 -20.56 -2.36 -11.16
C TYR A 223 -19.08 -2.78 -11.21
N TYR A 224 -18.43 -2.97 -10.06
CA TYR A 224 -17.02 -3.36 -9.99
C TYR A 224 -16.80 -4.56 -9.06
N THR A 225 -15.74 -5.32 -9.31
CA THR A 225 -15.31 -6.48 -8.52
C THR A 225 -13.86 -6.24 -8.14
N PHE A 226 -13.61 -6.11 -6.84
CA PHE A 226 -12.27 -5.84 -6.31
C PHE A 226 -11.79 -6.97 -5.35
N LEU A 227 -12.46 -8.13 -5.32
CA LEU A 227 -12.16 -9.29 -4.45
C LEU A 227 -12.09 -10.62 -5.23
#